data_AF-A0A800DGD7-F1
#
_entry.id   AF-A0A800DGD7-F1
#
_cell.length_a   1.000
_cell.length_b   1.000
_cell.length_c   1.000
_cell.angle_alpha   90.00
_cell.angle_beta   90.00
_cell.angle_gamma   90.00
#
_symmetry.space_group_name_H-M   'P 1'
#
loop_
_entity.id
_entity.type
_entity.pdbx_description
1 polymer ?
#
loop_
_entity_poly.entity_id
_entity_poly.type
_entity_poly.pdbx_seq_one_letter_code
_entity_poly.pdbx_strand_id
1 'polypeptide(L)'
;MSKGAPVLLLPAFVKRAGLKVLPWLALGALILVAPYVKGGVGLVGGLGAFTSYWHRNASLYDLLCLLLRPFPKEVTLARSIAAAVVLYIAFFLAPKMAGTDRGLIRASFWTIGALLLLSPALFPWYLCWLVPLLCVRVLWGWLLLTALVGICYATYATSPLSEAYYGLMVLEYLPSFSLMLWEVRRELRRSLLQPVKF
;
A
#
# COMPACT_ATOMS: atom_id res chain seq x y z
N MET A 1 -9.28 3.38 -3.63
CA MET A 1 -7.91 2.82 -3.62
C MET A 1 -7.40 2.49 -5.04
N SER A 2 -8.04 1.60 -5.80
CA SER A 2 -7.52 1.12 -7.11
C SER A 2 -7.31 2.19 -8.19
N LYS A 3 -8.17 3.21 -8.25
CA LYS A 3 -8.10 4.26 -9.30
C LYS A 3 -6.95 5.26 -9.10
N GLY A 4 -6.49 5.43 -7.85
CA GLY A 4 -5.42 6.38 -7.51
C GLY A 4 -4.02 5.76 -7.49
N ALA A 5 -3.92 4.43 -7.33
CA ALA A 5 -2.63 3.76 -7.20
C ALA A 5 -1.67 3.99 -8.40
N PRO A 6 -2.12 3.95 -9.66
CA PRO A 6 -1.24 4.25 -10.80
C PRO A 6 -0.73 5.70 -10.80
N VAL A 7 -1.56 6.65 -10.36
CA VAL A 7 -1.20 8.09 -10.29
C VAL A 7 -0.08 8.31 -9.29
N LEU A 8 -0.11 7.61 -8.15
CA LEU A 8 0.94 7.70 -7.13
C LEU A 8 2.31 7.20 -7.62
N LEU A 9 2.35 6.39 -8.68
CA LEU A 9 3.59 5.91 -9.27
C LEU A 9 4.17 6.83 -10.35
N LEU A 10 3.35 7.75 -10.90
CA LEU A 10 3.76 8.64 -11.98
C LEU A 10 5.10 9.36 -11.73
N PRO A 11 5.35 9.97 -10.56
CA PRO A 11 6.61 10.68 -10.32
C PRO A 11 7.84 9.77 -10.44
N ALA A 12 7.74 8.52 -10.01
CA ALA A 12 8.82 7.54 -10.11
C ALA A 12 9.06 7.11 -11.57
N PHE A 13 8.00 6.85 -12.33
CA PHE A 13 8.10 6.50 -13.75
C PHE A 13 8.64 7.66 -14.60
N VAL A 14 8.16 8.88 -14.36
CA VAL A 14 8.66 10.08 -15.04
C VAL A 14 10.14 10.30 -14.72
N LYS A 15 10.57 10.08 -13.48
CA LYS A 15 11.99 10.17 -13.12
C LYS A 15 12.86 9.14 -13.85
N ARG A 16 12.37 7.91 -14.06
CA ARG A 16 13.11 6.82 -14.71
C ARG A 16 13.14 6.93 -16.24
N ALA A 17 12.01 7.23 -16.85
CA ALA A 17 11.78 7.14 -18.30
C ALA A 17 11.53 8.52 -18.98
N GLY A 18 11.50 9.60 -18.20
CA GLY A 18 11.15 10.93 -18.66
C GLY A 18 9.66 11.09 -18.94
N LEU A 19 9.27 12.26 -19.44
CA LEU A 19 7.87 12.58 -19.77
C LEU A 19 7.30 11.72 -20.92
N LYS A 20 8.17 11.03 -21.68
CA LYS A 20 7.78 10.12 -22.76
C LYS A 20 6.91 8.94 -22.30
N VAL A 21 6.90 8.64 -21.00
CA VAL A 21 6.05 7.58 -20.43
C VAL A 21 4.57 7.98 -20.34
N LEU A 22 4.27 9.28 -20.26
CA LEU A 22 2.91 9.80 -20.07
C LEU A 22 1.92 9.37 -21.17
N PRO A 23 2.22 9.44 -22.49
CA PRO A 23 1.29 8.99 -23.51
C PRO A 23 0.98 7.49 -23.40
N TRP A 24 1.95 6.66 -23.04
CA TRP A 24 1.75 5.22 -22.86
C TRP A 24 0.87 4.91 -21.65
N LEU A 25 1.06 5.62 -20.54
CA LEU A 25 0.20 5.49 -19.37
C LEU A 25 -1.22 6.00 -19.64
N ALA A 26 -1.35 7.12 -20.37
CA ALA A 26 -2.64 7.65 -20.79
C ALA A 26 -3.38 6.68 -21.72
N LEU A 27 -2.69 6.09 -22.69
CA LEU A 27 -3.25 5.07 -23.58
C LEU A 27 -3.69 3.83 -22.81
N GLY A 28 -2.85 3.31 -21.91
CA GLY A 28 -3.21 2.18 -21.06
C GLY A 28 -4.42 2.47 -20.17
N ALA A 29 -4.47 3.65 -19.55
CA ALA A 29 -5.61 4.08 -18.77
C ALA A 29 -6.88 4.20 -19.64
N LEU A 30 -6.77 4.73 -20.86
CA LEU A 30 -7.88 4.84 -21.80
C LEU A 30 -8.43 3.46 -22.17
N ILE A 31 -7.57 2.50 -22.49
CA ILE A 31 -7.96 1.12 -22.81
C ILE A 31 -8.70 0.48 -21.64
N LEU A 32 -8.19 0.65 -20.41
CA LEU A 32 -8.81 0.08 -19.21
C LEU A 32 -10.15 0.75 -18.84
N VAL A 33 -10.31 2.03 -19.15
CA VAL A 33 -11.54 2.79 -18.88
C VAL A 33 -12.56 2.65 -20.01
N ALA A 34 -12.13 2.35 -21.25
CA ALA A 34 -12.99 2.28 -22.44
C ALA A 34 -14.27 1.44 -22.25
N PRO A 35 -14.24 0.23 -21.64
CA PRO A 35 -15.47 -0.56 -21.42
C PRO A 35 -16.47 0.11 -20.47
N TYR A 36 -16.01 1.04 -19.65
CA TYR A 36 -16.77 1.68 -18.57
C TYR A 36 -17.25 3.09 -18.93
N VAL A 37 -16.94 3.62 -20.12
CA VAL A 37 -17.22 5.02 -20.50
C VAL A 37 -18.69 5.40 -20.32
N LYS A 38 -19.63 4.47 -20.55
CA LYS A 38 -21.07 4.68 -20.34
C LYS A 38 -21.45 4.98 -18.88
N GLY A 39 -20.59 4.64 -17.91
CA GLY A 39 -20.79 4.94 -16.49
C GLY A 39 -20.55 6.41 -16.11
N GLY A 40 -19.96 7.21 -17.01
CA GLY A 40 -19.79 8.65 -16.84
C GLY A 40 -19.18 9.06 -15.48
N VAL A 41 -19.75 10.09 -14.86
CA VAL A 41 -19.31 10.63 -13.56
C VAL A 41 -19.55 9.64 -12.41
N GLY A 42 -20.47 8.69 -12.58
CA GLY A 42 -20.74 7.61 -11.62
C GLY A 42 -19.52 6.73 -11.36
N LEU A 43 -18.57 6.68 -12.31
CA LEU A 43 -17.29 6.01 -12.10
C LEU A 43 -16.44 6.69 -11.01
N VAL A 44 -16.58 7.98 -10.77
CA VAL A 44 -15.80 8.69 -9.76
C VAL A 44 -16.47 8.60 -8.39
N GLY A 45 -17.81 8.56 -8.34
CA GLY A 45 -18.60 8.51 -7.09
C GLY A 45 -18.26 7.34 -6.17
N GLY A 46 -17.86 6.19 -6.72
CA GLY A 46 -17.41 5.03 -5.93
C GLY A 46 -16.17 5.29 -5.06
N LEU A 47 -15.35 6.31 -5.37
CA LEU A 47 -14.21 6.68 -4.53
C LEU A 47 -14.65 7.29 -3.19
N GLY A 48 -15.67 8.15 -3.20
CA GLY A 48 -16.20 8.77 -1.99
C GLY A 48 -16.92 7.78 -1.08
N ALA A 49 -17.70 6.86 -1.66
CA ALA A 49 -18.34 5.80 -0.88
C ALA A 49 -17.31 4.85 -0.23
N PHE A 50 -16.24 4.51 -0.95
CA PHE A 50 -15.18 3.66 -0.44
C PHE A 50 -14.41 4.31 0.73
N THR A 51 -14.07 5.60 0.64
CA THR A 51 -13.32 6.28 1.70
C THR A 51 -14.16 6.59 2.93
N SER A 52 -15.48 6.74 2.78
CA SER A 52 -16.37 7.10 3.89
C SER A 52 -16.72 5.91 4.78
N TYR A 53 -17.06 4.75 4.20
CA TYR A 53 -17.70 3.65 4.94
C TYR A 53 -16.83 2.40 5.10
N TRP A 54 -15.75 2.24 4.33
CA TRP A 54 -15.00 0.99 4.32
C TRP A 54 -13.84 1.05 5.31
N HIS A 55 -14.04 0.41 6.45
CA HIS A 55 -13.01 0.14 7.45
C HIS A 55 -13.02 -1.35 7.78
N ARG A 56 -12.01 -2.09 7.31
CA ARG A 56 -11.96 -3.55 7.47
C ARG A 56 -10.53 -4.07 7.31
N ASN A 57 -10.10 -4.89 8.27
CA ASN A 57 -8.78 -5.52 8.23
C ASN A 57 -7.67 -4.49 7.98
N ALA A 58 -7.71 -3.36 8.68
CA ALA A 58 -6.69 -2.32 8.55
C ALA A 58 -5.47 -2.65 9.43
N SER A 59 -4.28 -2.19 9.04
CA SER A 59 -3.05 -2.52 9.77
C SER A 59 -2.46 -1.30 10.49
N LEU A 60 -1.51 -0.60 9.87
CA LEU A 60 -0.92 0.62 10.43
C LEU A 60 -1.94 1.75 10.56
N TYR A 61 -2.98 1.75 9.73
CA TYR A 61 -4.10 2.67 9.88
C TYR A 61 -4.81 2.52 11.24
N ASP A 62 -5.03 1.30 11.73
CA ASP A 62 -5.69 1.07 13.03
C ASP A 62 -4.81 1.51 14.19
N LEU A 63 -3.50 1.27 14.08
CA LEU A 63 -2.51 1.81 15.03
C LEU A 63 -2.50 3.33 15.03
N LEU A 64 -2.59 3.97 13.86
CA LEU A 64 -2.68 5.41 13.74
C LEU A 64 -3.97 5.94 14.40
N CYS A 65 -5.11 5.31 14.16
CA CYS A 65 -6.36 5.64 14.85
C CYS A 65 -6.24 5.47 16.36
N LEU A 66 -5.62 4.39 16.84
CA LEU A 66 -5.39 4.15 18.27
C LEU A 66 -4.54 5.27 18.91
N LEU A 67 -3.45 5.67 18.26
CA LEU A 67 -2.57 6.73 18.73
C LEU A 67 -3.26 8.11 18.74
N LEU A 68 -4.19 8.34 17.81
CA LEU A 68 -4.89 9.61 17.67
C LEU A 68 -6.20 9.68 18.46
N ARG A 69 -6.60 8.62 19.15
CA ARG A 69 -7.82 8.60 20.01
C ARG A 69 -7.95 9.79 20.96
N PRO A 70 -6.88 10.36 21.54
CA PRO A 70 -7.02 11.52 22.43
C PRO A 70 -7.45 12.82 21.73
N PHE A 71 -7.40 12.88 20.40
CA PHE A 71 -7.67 14.10 19.62
C PHE A 71 -9.10 14.11 19.05
N PRO A 72 -9.74 15.29 18.92
CA PRO A 72 -11.04 15.38 18.28
C PRO A 72 -10.94 15.06 16.78
N LYS A 73 -11.98 14.40 16.24
CA LYS A 73 -12.05 13.98 14.82
C LYS A 73 -10.88 13.05 14.43
N GLU A 74 -10.50 12.15 15.33
CA GLU A 74 -9.37 11.22 15.21
C GLU A 74 -9.38 10.43 13.90
N VAL A 75 -10.55 9.99 13.44
CA VAL A 75 -10.68 9.26 12.15
C VAL A 75 -10.33 10.16 10.96
N THR A 76 -10.77 11.42 10.97
CA THR A 76 -10.46 12.37 9.89
C THR A 76 -8.99 12.74 9.90
N LEU A 77 -8.41 12.89 11.09
CA LEU A 77 -7.00 13.17 11.28
C LEU A 77 -6.13 12.00 10.82
N ALA A 78 -6.47 10.76 11.21
CA ALA A 78 -5.78 9.54 10.77
C ALA A 78 -5.80 9.40 9.25
N ARG A 79 -6.95 9.61 8.59
CA ARG A 79 -7.07 9.60 7.13
C ARG A 79 -6.18 10.66 6.47
N SER A 80 -6.17 11.86 7.02
CA SER A 80 -5.37 12.98 6.50
C SER A 80 -3.87 12.69 6.63
N ILE A 81 -3.43 12.18 7.78
CA ILE A 81 -2.03 11.81 8.02
C ILE A 81 -1.61 10.64 7.13
N ALA A 82 -2.43 9.58 7.05
CA ALA A 82 -2.18 8.44 6.16
C ALA A 82 -2.03 8.91 4.70
N ALA A 83 -2.95 9.74 4.21
CA ALA A 83 -2.88 10.30 2.87
C ALA A 83 -1.63 11.16 2.68
N ALA A 84 -1.30 12.03 3.63
CA ALA A 84 -0.11 12.88 3.57
C ALA A 84 1.19 12.05 3.52
N VAL A 85 1.29 10.98 4.31
CA VAL A 85 2.45 10.07 4.29
C VAL A 85 2.57 9.36 2.94
N VAL A 86 1.47 8.83 2.40
CA VAL A 86 1.47 8.17 1.10
C VAL A 86 1.86 9.14 -0.02
N LEU A 87 1.29 10.35 -0.02
CA LEU A 87 1.65 11.40 -0.98
C LEU A 87 3.10 11.83 -0.83
N TYR A 88 3.59 11.96 0.40
CA TYR A 88 4.99 12.30 0.66
C TYR A 88 5.94 11.24 0.07
N ILE A 89 5.64 9.96 0.30
CA ILE A 89 6.41 8.85 -0.27
C ILE A 89 6.33 8.90 -1.80
N ALA A 90 5.14 9.02 -2.37
CA ALA A 90 4.91 8.99 -3.81
C ALA A 90 5.59 10.13 -4.58
N PHE A 91 5.50 11.36 -4.07
CA PHE A 91 5.94 12.56 -4.80
C PHE A 91 7.34 13.03 -4.41
N PHE A 92 7.85 12.70 -3.22
CA PHE A 92 9.14 13.21 -2.74
C PHE A 92 10.20 12.12 -2.54
N LEU A 93 9.85 10.95 -2.00
CA LEU A 93 10.83 9.88 -1.75
C LEU A 93 11.01 8.94 -2.94
N ALA A 94 9.91 8.44 -3.50
CA ALA A 94 9.91 7.48 -4.60
C ALA A 94 10.70 7.96 -5.83
N PRO A 95 10.60 9.23 -6.28
CA PRO A 95 11.42 9.72 -7.40
C PRO A 95 12.92 9.69 -7.08
N LYS A 96 13.33 10.03 -5.86
CA LYS A 96 14.75 10.00 -5.48
C LYS A 96 15.35 8.60 -5.59
N MET A 97 14.53 7.57 -5.46
CA MET A 97 14.93 6.16 -5.53
C MET A 97 14.87 5.60 -6.95
N ALA A 98 14.07 6.19 -7.84
CA ALA A 98 13.68 5.61 -9.13
C ALA A 98 14.72 5.77 -10.27
N GLY A 99 15.95 6.21 -9.98
CA GLY A 99 16.97 6.48 -11.01
C GLY A 99 17.46 5.25 -11.79
N THR A 100 17.20 4.03 -11.30
CA THR A 100 17.58 2.77 -11.95
C THR A 100 16.38 1.82 -12.01
N ASP A 101 16.43 0.72 -12.77
CA ASP A 101 15.32 -0.25 -12.84
C ASP A 101 15.03 -0.88 -11.47
N ARG A 102 16.08 -1.30 -10.76
CA ARG A 102 15.97 -1.78 -9.37
C ARG A 102 15.42 -0.69 -8.45
N GLY A 103 15.82 0.56 -8.69
CA GLY A 103 15.35 1.74 -7.98
C GLY A 103 13.86 2.00 -8.20
N LEU A 104 13.36 1.87 -9.42
CA LEU A 104 11.95 2.02 -9.78
C LEU A 104 11.09 0.94 -9.14
N ILE A 105 11.56 -0.31 -9.10
CA ILE A 105 10.89 -1.40 -8.39
C ILE A 105 10.80 -1.08 -6.89
N ARG A 106 11.91 -0.62 -6.30
CA ARG A 106 11.94 -0.20 -4.89
C ARG A 106 10.98 0.95 -4.63
N ALA A 107 10.96 1.97 -5.49
CA ALA A 107 10.05 3.11 -5.39
C ALA A 107 8.58 2.66 -5.45
N SER A 108 8.25 1.78 -6.41
CA SER A 108 6.90 1.22 -6.58
C SER A 108 6.46 0.44 -5.36
N PHE A 109 7.38 -0.35 -4.79
CA PHE A 109 7.14 -1.13 -3.59
C PHE A 109 6.84 -0.25 -2.38
N TRP A 110 7.63 0.82 -2.17
CA TRP A 110 7.41 1.76 -1.07
C TRP A 110 6.08 2.50 -1.20
N THR A 111 5.74 2.96 -2.41
CA THR A 111 4.48 3.67 -2.65
C THR A 111 3.26 2.77 -2.48
N ILE A 112 3.23 1.60 -3.12
CA ILE A 112 2.10 0.66 -3.00
C ILE A 112 2.04 0.09 -1.58
N GLY A 113 3.17 -0.30 -1.00
CA GLY A 113 3.22 -0.83 0.36
C GLY A 113 2.68 0.17 1.38
N ALA A 114 3.08 1.44 1.30
CA ALA A 114 2.54 2.49 2.17
C ALA A 114 1.04 2.69 1.96
N LEU A 115 0.58 2.72 0.70
CA LEU A 115 -0.85 2.83 0.38
C LEU A 115 -1.66 1.69 1.02
N LEU A 116 -1.16 0.46 0.97
CA LEU A 116 -1.85 -0.71 1.51
C LEU A 116 -1.84 -0.75 3.04
N LEU A 117 -0.71 -0.48 3.68
CA LEU A 117 -0.60 -0.50 5.15
C LEU A 117 -1.35 0.65 5.83
N LEU A 118 -1.43 1.80 5.17
CA LEU A 118 -2.13 2.99 5.66
C LEU A 118 -3.56 3.11 5.13
N SER A 119 -4.04 2.12 4.37
CA SER A 119 -5.43 2.05 3.94
C SER A 119 -6.33 1.65 5.12
N PRO A 120 -7.51 2.27 5.28
CA PRO A 120 -8.51 1.82 6.24
C PRO A 120 -9.12 0.47 5.89
N ALA A 121 -8.86 -0.05 4.68
CA ALA A 121 -9.30 -1.38 4.27
C ALA A 121 -8.22 -2.14 3.50
N LEU A 122 -7.93 -3.38 3.92
CA LEU A 122 -7.03 -4.30 3.20
C LEU A 122 -7.75 -5.61 2.90
N PHE A 123 -7.93 -5.91 1.62
CA PHE A 123 -8.47 -7.18 1.15
C PHE A 123 -7.40 -7.96 0.36
N PRO A 124 -7.52 -9.29 0.26
CA PRO A 124 -6.52 -10.12 -0.40
C PRO A 124 -6.18 -9.69 -1.83
N TRP A 125 -7.19 -9.27 -2.60
CA TRP A 125 -6.99 -8.82 -3.99
C TRP A 125 -6.19 -7.52 -4.12
N TYR A 126 -6.03 -6.73 -3.05
CA TYR A 126 -5.15 -5.56 -3.07
C TYR A 126 -3.68 -5.95 -2.98
N LEU A 127 -3.34 -7.03 -2.28
CA LEU A 127 -1.96 -7.53 -2.22
C LEU A 127 -1.50 -8.15 -3.53
N CYS A 128 -2.43 -8.54 -4.42
CA CYS A 128 -2.10 -8.94 -5.79
C CYS A 128 -1.32 -7.85 -6.56
N TRP A 129 -1.45 -6.57 -6.19
CA TRP A 129 -0.69 -5.48 -6.82
C TRP A 129 0.81 -5.55 -6.51
N LEU A 130 1.19 -6.18 -5.38
CA LEU A 130 2.58 -6.35 -4.99
C LEU A 130 3.20 -7.63 -5.56
N VAL A 131 2.41 -8.63 -5.95
CA VAL A 131 2.91 -9.93 -6.42
C VAL A 131 3.92 -9.80 -7.58
N PRO A 132 3.67 -9.01 -8.64
CA PRO A 132 4.65 -8.85 -9.71
C PRO A 132 5.98 -8.25 -9.24
N LEU A 133 5.93 -7.34 -8.25
CA LEU A 133 7.13 -6.74 -7.66
C LEU A 133 7.89 -7.75 -6.80
N LEU A 134 7.17 -8.62 -6.08
CA LEU A 134 7.74 -9.68 -5.25
C LEU A 134 8.43 -10.78 -6.08
N CYS A 135 7.99 -11.00 -7.33
CA CYS A 135 8.68 -11.87 -8.27
C CYS A 135 10.08 -11.34 -8.66
N VAL A 136 10.28 -10.03 -8.66
CA VAL A 136 11.58 -9.41 -9.00
C VAL A 136 12.44 -9.20 -7.75
N ARG A 137 11.83 -8.86 -6.61
CA ARG A 137 12.49 -8.72 -5.32
C ARG A 137 11.70 -9.44 -4.25
N VAL A 138 12.21 -10.59 -3.83
CA VAL A 138 11.64 -11.38 -2.74
C VAL A 138 11.75 -10.61 -1.42
N LEU A 139 10.60 -10.32 -0.83
CA LEU A 139 10.45 -9.78 0.52
C LEU A 139 9.52 -10.70 1.29
N TRP A 140 10.09 -11.49 2.18
CA TRP A 140 9.43 -12.63 2.83
C TRP A 140 8.27 -12.18 3.72
N GLY A 141 8.41 -11.05 4.41
CA GLY A 141 7.32 -10.52 5.23
C GLY A 141 6.08 -10.16 4.40
N TRP A 142 6.27 -9.70 3.17
CA TRP A 142 5.18 -9.37 2.25
C TRP A 142 4.59 -10.60 1.56
N LEU A 143 5.42 -11.57 1.21
CA LEU A 143 4.94 -12.88 0.73
C LEU A 143 4.10 -13.57 1.80
N LEU A 144 4.56 -13.57 3.05
CA LEU A 144 3.80 -14.12 4.16
C LEU A 144 2.47 -13.38 4.34
N LEU A 145 2.46 -12.04 4.27
CA LEU A 145 1.23 -11.26 4.33
C LEU A 145 0.28 -11.64 3.18
N THR A 146 0.77 -11.86 1.97
CA THR A 146 -0.08 -12.28 0.84
C THR A 146 -0.71 -13.66 1.06
N ALA A 147 -0.07 -14.55 1.82
CA ALA A 147 -0.62 -15.85 2.18
C ALA A 147 -1.61 -15.76 3.35
N LEU A 148 -1.31 -14.95 4.37
CA LEU A 148 -2.11 -14.85 5.59
C LEU A 148 -3.34 -13.95 5.47
N VAL A 149 -3.36 -12.99 4.54
CA VAL A 149 -4.47 -12.02 4.38
C VAL A 149 -5.84 -12.69 4.18
N GLY A 150 -5.88 -13.94 3.70
CA GLY A 150 -7.13 -14.70 3.57
C GLY A 150 -7.83 -14.96 4.91
N ILE A 151 -7.11 -14.91 6.03
CA ILE A 151 -7.64 -15.09 7.39
C ILE A 151 -8.73 -14.06 7.69
N CYS A 152 -8.66 -12.85 7.14
CA CYS A 152 -9.72 -11.85 7.30
C CYS A 152 -11.10 -12.36 6.86
N TYR A 153 -11.19 -13.35 5.97
CA TYR A 153 -12.48 -13.94 5.58
C TYR A 153 -13.10 -14.84 6.64
N ALA A 154 -12.31 -15.40 7.56
CA ALA A 154 -12.85 -16.20 8.66
C ALA A 154 -13.81 -15.38 9.52
N THR A 155 -13.63 -14.05 9.56
CA THR A 155 -14.52 -13.12 10.27
C THR A 155 -15.95 -13.11 9.73
N TYR A 156 -16.20 -13.51 8.47
CA TYR A 156 -17.57 -13.62 7.95
C TYR A 156 -18.28 -14.90 8.39
N ALA A 157 -17.54 -15.91 8.86
CA ALA A 157 -18.08 -17.22 9.22
C ALA A 157 -18.50 -17.33 10.70
N THR A 158 -18.03 -16.44 11.58
CA THR A 158 -18.23 -16.56 13.04
C THR A 158 -19.01 -15.38 13.62
N SER A 159 -20.11 -15.64 14.32
CA SER A 159 -20.85 -14.67 15.13
C SER A 159 -20.93 -15.19 16.59
N PRO A 160 -20.63 -14.39 17.65
CA PRO A 160 -20.35 -12.95 17.66
C PRO A 160 -18.86 -12.60 17.45
N LEU A 161 -18.64 -11.46 16.79
CA LEU A 161 -17.40 -11.07 16.09
C LEU A 161 -16.31 -10.37 16.92
N SER A 162 -16.54 -9.90 18.15
CA SER A 162 -15.66 -8.85 18.71
C SER A 162 -14.30 -9.34 19.18
N GLU A 163 -14.20 -10.50 19.85
CA GLU A 163 -12.93 -10.94 20.43
C GLU A 163 -12.07 -11.74 19.45
N ALA A 164 -12.69 -12.64 18.67
CA ALA A 164 -11.98 -13.43 17.66
C ALA A 164 -11.35 -12.55 16.56
N TYR A 165 -11.98 -11.43 16.21
CA TYR A 165 -11.51 -10.51 15.17
C TYR A 165 -10.09 -9.99 15.45
N TYR A 166 -9.82 -9.51 16.66
CA TYR A 166 -8.50 -9.00 17.01
C TYR A 166 -7.44 -10.11 17.05
N GLY A 167 -7.80 -11.30 17.56
CA GLY A 167 -6.90 -12.47 17.53
C GLY A 167 -6.52 -12.88 16.12
N LEU A 168 -7.48 -12.93 15.20
CA LEU A 168 -7.25 -13.24 13.79
C LEU A 168 -6.37 -12.20 13.09
N MET A 169 -6.58 -10.90 13.38
CA MET A 169 -5.71 -9.85 12.88
C MET A 169 -4.28 -9.94 13.43
N VAL A 170 -4.11 -10.28 14.70
CA VAL A 170 -2.77 -10.51 15.27
C VAL A 170 -2.08 -11.67 14.55
N LEU A 171 -2.79 -12.77 14.29
CA LEU A 171 -2.25 -13.90 13.52
C LEU A 171 -1.88 -13.52 12.08
N GLU A 172 -2.64 -12.61 11.46
CA GLU A 172 -2.37 -12.13 10.10
C GLU A 172 -1.14 -11.21 10.03
N TYR A 173 -1.11 -10.19 10.89
CA TYR A 173 -0.12 -9.10 10.79
C TYR A 173 1.15 -9.35 11.60
N LEU A 174 1.08 -9.97 12.77
CA LEU A 174 2.24 -10.10 13.66
C LEU A 174 3.37 -10.92 13.03
N PRO A 175 3.13 -12.11 12.44
CA PRO A 175 4.19 -12.88 11.78
C PRO A 175 4.79 -12.12 10.60
N SER A 176 3.92 -11.52 9.78
CA SER A 176 4.29 -10.74 8.60
C SER A 176 5.17 -9.54 8.96
N PHE A 177 4.75 -8.73 9.95
CA PHE A 177 5.48 -7.55 10.40
C PHE A 177 6.78 -7.91 11.11
N SER A 178 6.80 -9.02 11.85
CA SER A 178 8.03 -9.52 12.48
C SER A 178 9.11 -9.85 11.44
N LEU A 179 8.71 -10.52 10.35
CA LEU A 179 9.63 -10.78 9.23
C LEU A 179 10.05 -9.49 8.52
N MET A 180 9.12 -8.58 8.23
CA MET A 180 9.47 -7.30 7.60
C MET A 180 10.48 -6.50 8.45
N LEU A 181 10.27 -6.46 9.77
CA LEU A 181 11.17 -5.76 10.68
C LEU A 181 12.54 -6.43 10.74
N TRP A 182 12.59 -7.76 10.74
CA TRP A 182 13.84 -8.51 10.66
C TRP A 182 14.60 -8.23 9.36
N GLU A 183 13.90 -8.20 8.22
CA GLU A 183 14.49 -7.86 6.92
C GLU A 183 15.09 -6.45 6.90
N VAL A 184 14.36 -5.46 7.43
CA VAL A 184 14.84 -4.08 7.55
C VAL A 184 16.08 -4.00 8.45
N ARG A 185 16.04 -4.64 9.62
CA ARG A 185 17.19 -4.67 10.55
C ARG A 185 18.42 -5.32 9.92
N ARG A 186 18.23 -6.43 9.18
CA ARG A 186 19.31 -7.13 8.48
C ARG A 186 19.93 -6.24 7.41
N GLU A 187 19.11 -5.52 6.65
CA GLU A 187 19.60 -4.62 5.59
C GLU A 187 20.33 -3.40 6.17
N LEU A 188 19.80 -2.80 7.24
CA LEU A 188 20.48 -1.70 7.95
C LEU A 188 21.84 -2.14 8.49
N ARG A 189 21.92 -3.31 9.13
CA ARG A 189 23.18 -3.86 9.63
C ARG A 189 24.19 -4.09 8.50
N ARG A 190 23.75 -4.60 7.34
CA ARG A 190 24.63 -4.78 6.17
C ARG A 190 25.17 -3.45 5.67
N SER A 191 24.33 -2.42 5.55
CA SER A 191 24.76 -1.09 5.11
C SER A 191 25.74 -0.42 6.08
N LEU A 192 25.55 -0.61 7.38
CA LEU A 192 26.45 -0.07 8.41
C LEU A 192 27.81 -0.79 8.48
N LEU A 193 27.86 -2.07 8.09
CA LEU A 193 29.06 -2.89 8.11
C LEU A 193 29.84 -2.87 6.78
N GLN A 194 29.33 -2.21 5.74
CA GLN A 194 30.11 -2.01 4.51
C GLN A 194 31.16 -0.90 4.76
N PRO A 195 32.47 -1.19 4.61
CA PRO A 195 33.46 -0.13 4.66
C PRO A 195 33.17 0.86 3.54
N VAL A 196 33.11 2.14 3.88
CA VAL A 196 33.02 3.23 2.91
C VAL A 196 34.26 3.14 2.03
N LYS A 197 34.11 2.61 0.81
CA LYS A 197 35.17 2.67 -0.19
C LYS A 197 35.23 4.12 -0.70
N PHE A 198 36.27 4.83 -0.28
CA PHE A 198 36.72 6.07 -0.91
C PHE A 198 37.35 5.76 -2.27
#